data_AF-A0A3N3G990-F1
#
_entry.id   AF-A0A3N3G990-F1
#
_cell.length_a   1.000
_cell.length_b   1.000
_cell.length_c   1.000
_cell.angle_alpha   90.00
_cell.angle_beta   90.00
_cell.angle_gamma   90.00
#
_symmetry.space_group_name_H-M   'P 1'
#
loop_
_entity.id
_entity.type
_entity.pdbx_description
1 polymer ?
#
loop_
_entity_poly.entity_id
_entity_poly.type
_entity_poly.pdbx_seq_one_letter_code
_entity_poly.pdbx_strand_id
1 'polypeptide(L)' 'MITDQDYNQLSDRVYWLDPKHKRYTPSIKEGRIRKFGNLKFQILKIQENSQTDGMQAMAVVSNINIR' A
#
# COMPACT_ATOMS: atom_id res chain seq x y z
N MET A 1 0.56 -3.13 -17.51
CA MET A 1 1.92 -3.41 -17.00
C MET A 1 2.20 -2.46 -15.85
N ILE A 2 2.83 -2.91 -14.78
CA ILE A 2 3.25 -2.01 -13.68
C ILE A 2 4.46 -1.23 -14.18
N THR A 3 4.47 0.09 -13.97
CA THR A 3 5.61 0.97 -14.30
C THR A 3 6.46 1.25 -13.05
N ASP A 4 7.69 1.72 -13.25
CA ASP A 4 8.55 2.18 -12.14
C ASP A 4 7.88 3.30 -11.34
N GLN A 5 7.10 4.16 -12.00
CA GLN A 5 6.31 5.20 -11.34
C GLN A 5 5.24 4.60 -10.42
N ASP A 6 4.55 3.54 -10.85
CA ASP A 6 3.57 2.84 -10.01
C ASP A 6 4.25 2.17 -8.81
N TYR A 7 5.41 1.55 -9.03
CA TYR A 7 6.21 0.92 -7.96
C TYR A 7 6.70 1.95 -6.93
N ASN A 8 7.23 3.08 -7.39
CA ASN A 8 7.70 4.16 -6.51
C ASN A 8 6.55 4.73 -5.65
N GLN A 9 5.35 4.90 -6.24
CA GLN A 9 4.19 5.35 -5.49
C GLN A 9 3.68 4.31 -4.48
N LEU A 10 3.74 3.01 -4.82
CA LEU A 10 3.45 1.95 -3.86
C LEU A 10 4.42 1.99 -2.69
N SER A 11 5.72 2.08 -2.97
CA SER A 11 6.77 2.11 -1.96
C SER A 11 6.62 3.29 -0.98
N ASP A 12 6.29 4.50 -1.46
CA ASP A 12 6.02 5.65 -0.59
C ASP A 12 4.81 5.41 0.32
N ARG A 13 3.74 4.82 -0.22
CA ARG A 13 2.48 4.63 0.51
C ARG A 13 2.53 3.52 1.54
N VAL A 14 3.51 2.62 1.48
CA VAL A 14 3.74 1.62 2.54
C VAL A 14 4.04 2.32 3.87
N TYR A 15 4.74 3.45 3.88
CA TYR A 15 5.00 4.21 5.12
C TYR A 15 3.76 4.86 5.72
N TRP A 16 2.66 4.98 4.97
CA TRP A 16 1.42 5.57 5.46
C TRP A 16 0.59 4.59 6.30
N LEU A 17 1.11 3.36 6.49
CA LEU A 17 0.59 2.39 7.43
C LEU A 17 0.93 2.75 8.90
N ASP A 18 2.02 3.48 9.13
CA ASP A 18 2.46 3.87 10.46
C ASP A 18 1.54 4.97 11.04
N PRO A 19 0.86 4.74 12.20
CA PRO A 19 0.03 5.74 12.87
C PRO A 19 0.74 7.05 13.25
N LYS A 20 2.07 7.02 13.38
CA LYS A 20 2.92 8.18 13.71
C LYS A 20 3.35 8.95 12.46
N HIS A 21 3.16 8.39 11.26
CA HIS A 21 3.51 9.07 10.02
C HIS A 21 2.54 10.23 9.72
N LYS A 22 3.07 11.37 9.23
CA LYS A 22 2.26 12.57 8.93
C LYS A 22 1.13 12.32 7.93
N ARG A 23 1.27 11.29 7.10
CA ARG A 23 0.28 10.87 6.08
C ARG A 23 -0.42 9.57 6.42
N TYR A 24 -0.42 9.18 7.70
CA TYR A 24 -1.10 7.98 8.16
C TYR A 24 -2.50 7.88 7.57
N THR A 25 -2.78 6.76 6.90
CA THR A 25 -4.03 6.56 6.20
C THR A 25 -4.67 5.26 6.69
N PRO A 26 -5.53 5.29 7.73
CA PRO A 26 -6.17 4.09 8.31
C PRO A 26 -7.09 3.36 7.31
N SER A 27 -7.33 3.97 6.16
CA SER A 27 -8.16 3.44 5.11
C SER A 27 -7.37 2.55 4.10
N ILE A 28 -6.04 2.51 4.21
CA ILE A 28 -5.17 1.48 3.61
C ILE A 28 -5.24 0.27 4.55
N LYS A 29 -6.03 -0.73 4.18
CA LYS A 29 -6.29 -1.91 5.02
C LYS A 29 -6.50 -3.15 4.16
N GLU A 30 -6.25 -4.32 4.75
CA GLU A 30 -6.41 -5.62 4.11
C GLU A 30 -7.81 -5.77 3.47
N GLY A 31 -7.87 -6.40 2.30
CA GLY A 31 -9.10 -6.63 1.53
C GLY A 31 -9.65 -5.40 0.79
N ARG A 32 -9.08 -4.20 0.97
CA ARG A 32 -9.50 -3.01 0.21
C ARG A 32 -8.78 -2.88 -1.12
N ILE A 33 -9.51 -2.37 -2.11
CA ILE A 33 -8.96 -1.95 -3.40
C ILE A 33 -8.61 -0.47 -3.33
N ARG A 34 -7.39 -0.13 -3.75
CA ARG A 34 -6.88 1.25 -3.78
C ARG A 34 -6.20 1.55 -5.11
N LYS A 35 -6.34 2.80 -5.56
CA LYS A 35 -5.59 3.31 -6.71
C LYS A 35 -4.24 3.84 -6.23
N PHE A 36 -3.18 3.21 -6.71
CA PHE A 36 -1.79 3.61 -6.50
C PHE A 36 -1.20 3.87 -7.90
N GLY A 37 -0.73 5.08 -8.18
CA GLY A 37 -0.39 5.48 -9.54
C GLY A 37 -1.58 5.38 -10.50
N ASN A 38 -1.38 4.70 -11.62
CA ASN A 38 -2.40 4.49 -12.65
C ASN A 38 -3.16 3.16 -12.48
N LEU A 39 -2.77 2.33 -11.52
CA LEU A 39 -3.32 0.99 -11.34
C LEU A 39 -4.12 0.86 -10.05
N LYS A 40 -5.09 -0.06 -10.08
CA LYS A 40 -5.83 -0.50 -8.89
C LYS A 40 -5.15 -1.73 -8.31
N PHE A 41 -4.99 -1.75 -7.00
CA PHE A 41 -4.40 -2.85 -6.27
C PHE A 41 -5.35 -3.30 -5.17
N GLN A 42 -5.48 -4.61 -4.99
CA GLN A 42 -6.08 -5.16 -3.79
C GLN A 42 -4.97 -5.41 -2.76
N ILE A 43 -5.19 -4.92 -1.55
CA ILE A 43 -4.29 -5.13 -0.42
C ILE A 43 -4.56 -6.51 0.16
N LEU A 44 -3.57 -7.39 0.12
CA LEU A 44 -3.70 -8.77 0.59
C LEU A 44 -3.28 -8.89 2.05
N LYS A 45 -2.17 -8.25 2.41
CA LYS A 45 -1.59 -8.32 3.76
C LYS A 45 -0.91 -7.01 4.11
N ILE A 46 -1.01 -6.61 5.37
CA ILE A 46 -0.27 -5.48 5.95
C ILE A 46 0.53 -5.99 7.14
N GLN A 47 1.74 -5.46 7.27
CA GLN A 47 2.52 -5.55 8.48
C GLN A 47 2.88 -4.12 8.91
N GLU A 48 2.34 -3.74 10.06
CA GLU A 48 2.55 -2.44 10.69
C GLU A 48 3.34 -2.68 11.98
N ASN A 49 4.62 -2.31 11.99
CA ASN A 49 5.54 -2.61 13.09
C ASN A 49 6.09 -1.34 13.76
N SER A 50 5.33 -0.24 13.79
CA SER A 50 5.78 1.06 14.32
C SER A 50 6.00 1.06 15.84
N GLN A 51 5.66 -0.04 16.52
CA GLN A 51 5.92 -0.26 17.94
C GLN A 51 7.03 -1.28 18.20
N THR A 52 7.58 -1.93 17.18
CA THR A 52 8.64 -2.93 17.32
C THR A 52 9.92 -2.50 16.60
N ASP A 53 10.00 -2.71 15.29
CA ASP A 53 11.20 -2.44 14.48
C ASP A 53 11.06 -1.19 13.58
N GLY A 54 9.89 -0.55 13.59
CA GLY A 54 9.60 0.64 12.78
C GLY A 54 9.34 0.34 11.31
N MET A 55 9.46 -0.91 10.86
CA MET A 55 9.30 -1.28 9.45
C MET A 55 7.83 -1.42 9.07
N GLN A 56 7.54 -1.13 7.80
CA GLN A 56 6.21 -1.25 7.23
C GLN A 56 6.28 -2.14 6.00
N ALA A 57 5.31 -3.04 5.82
CA ALA A 57 5.21 -3.86 4.61
C ALA A 57 3.76 -4.02 4.16
N MET A 58 3.57 -4.10 2.84
CA MET A 58 2.28 -4.31 2.23
C MET A 58 2.40 -5.26 1.05
N ALA A 59 1.67 -6.37 1.11
CA ALA A 59 1.50 -7.28 -0.02
C ALA A 59 0.28 -6.86 -0.84
N VAL A 60 0.47 -6.69 -2.15
CA VAL A 60 -0.59 -6.27 -3.07
C VAL A 60 -0.66 -7.16 -4.29
N VAL A 61 -1.85 -7.26 -4.86
CA VAL A 61 -2.05 -7.80 -6.21
C VAL A 61 -2.60 -6.70 -7.10
N SER A 62 -2.01 -6.54 -8.28
CA SER A 62 -2.53 -5.61 -9.29
C SER A 62 -3.81 -6.19 -9.88
N ASN A 63 -4.88 -5.41 -9.84
CA ASN A 63 -6.14 -5.81 -10.44
C ASN A 63 -6.12 -5.38 -11.91
N ILE A 64 -5.52 -6.19 -12.76
CA ILE A 64 -5.49 -5.98 -14.22
C ILE A 64 -6.84 -6.46 -14.77
N ASN A 65 -7.82 -5.55 -14.81
CA ASN A 65 -9.19 -5.71 -15.32
C ASN A 65 -10.13 -6.69 -14.59
N ILE A 66 -11.25 -6.16 -14.09
CA ILE A 66 -12.55 -6.82 -14.27
C ILE A 66 -13.41 -5.79 -15.01
N ARG A 67 -13.63 -6.09 -16.30
CA ARG A 67 -14.54 -5.49 -17.31
C ARG A 67 -15.22 -4.17 -16.98
#